data_AF-A0A960X542-F1
#
_entry.id   AF-A0A960X542-F1
#
_cell.length_a   1.000
_cell.length_b   1.000
_cell.length_c   1.000
_cell.angle_alpha   90.00
_cell.angle_beta   90.00
_cell.angle_gamma   90.00
#
_symmetry.space_group_name_H-M   'P 1'
#
loop_
_entity.id
_entity.type
_entity.pdbx_description
1 polymer ?
#
loop_
_entity_poly.entity_id
_entity_poly.type
_entity_poly.pdbx_seq_one_letter_code
_entity_poly.pdbx_strand_id
1 'polypeptide(L)'
;MYTRLIDLTHAVTPDIPTWSGRCGFEHATIMDYDQGVRVMKYKLSGACGTHMDAPSHFIKGGCDIAHIPLEQLVVPLHVIDLRPKIHPNLFIQPHDIKIYHYSAENPAIYGRDKRRWQIS
;
A
#
# COMPACT_ATOMS: atom_id res chain seq x y z
N MET A 1 0.79 -7.48 -21.84
CA MET A 1 1.71 -8.00 -20.80
C MET A 1 2.29 -6.83 -20.02
N TYR A 2 2.35 -6.91 -18.69
CA TYR A 2 3.04 -5.90 -17.87
C TYR A 2 4.55 -6.05 -18.08
N THR A 3 5.24 -4.93 -18.32
CA THR A 3 6.68 -4.93 -18.66
C THR A 3 7.57 -4.61 -17.46
N ARG A 4 6.97 -4.15 -16.35
CA ARG A 4 7.68 -3.78 -15.12
C ARG A 4 6.76 -3.93 -13.92
N LEU A 5 7.29 -4.54 -12.86
CA LEU A 5 6.66 -4.59 -11.54
C LEU A 5 7.29 -3.51 -10.66
N ILE A 6 6.46 -2.83 -9.86
CA ILE A 6 6.88 -1.82 -8.89
C ILE A 6 6.31 -2.25 -7.55
N ASP A 7 7.18 -2.35 -6.54
CA ASP A 7 6.76 -2.63 -5.17
C ASP A 7 6.29 -1.33 -4.49
N LEU A 8 5.09 -1.36 -3.92
CA LEU A 8 4.47 -0.26 -3.18
C LEU A 8 4.36 -0.60 -1.67
N THR A 9 5.09 -1.61 -1.21
CA THR A 9 5.04 -2.13 0.15
C THR A 9 6.17 -1.58 1.01
N HIS A 10 5.84 -1.09 2.20
CA HIS A 10 6.85 -0.83 3.22
C HIS A 10 7.20 -2.13 3.97
N ALA A 11 8.48 -2.32 4.29
CA ALA A 11 8.91 -3.41 5.15
C ALA A 11 8.26 -3.30 6.54
N VAL A 12 7.71 -4.41 7.03
CA VAL A 12 7.11 -4.46 8.37
C VAL A 12 8.20 -4.72 9.40
N THR A 13 8.45 -3.73 10.26
CA THR A 13 9.43 -3.78 11.34
C THR A 13 8.75 -3.56 12.69
N PRO A 14 9.37 -3.91 13.82
CA PRO A 14 8.83 -3.58 15.13
C PRO A 14 8.55 -2.09 15.29
N ASP A 15 9.38 -1.22 14.70
CA ASP A 15 9.24 0.24 14.79
C ASP A 15 8.24 0.85 13.79
N ILE A 16 7.52 0.02 13.03
CA ILE A 16 6.57 0.54 12.03
C ILE A 16 5.47 1.35 12.72
N PRO A 17 5.20 2.58 12.25
CA PRO A 17 4.16 3.39 12.86
C PRO A 17 2.79 2.76 12.64
N THR A 18 1.97 2.76 13.68
CA THR A 18 0.53 2.48 13.57
C THR A 18 -0.27 3.75 13.83
N TRP A 19 -1.55 3.72 13.44
CA TRP A 19 -2.50 4.81 13.71
C TRP A 19 -2.54 5.23 15.19
N SER A 20 -2.39 4.28 16.12
CA SER A 20 -2.44 4.53 17.57
C SER A 20 -1.20 5.24 18.14
N GLY A 21 -0.20 5.54 17.29
CA GLY A 21 1.10 6.03 17.72
C GLY A 21 1.96 4.98 18.45
N ARG A 22 1.50 3.73 18.52
CA ARG A 22 2.26 2.59 19.04
C ARG A 22 2.89 1.79 17.89
N CYS A 23 3.91 1.03 18.24
CA CYS A 23 4.52 0.01 17.39
C CYS A 23 3.65 -1.26 17.41
N GLY A 24 3.29 -1.78 16.24
CA GLY A 24 2.21 -2.77 16.08
C GLY A 24 2.62 -4.16 15.63
N PHE A 25 3.91 -4.39 15.37
CA PHE A 25 4.42 -5.67 14.88
C PHE A 25 5.35 -6.32 15.91
N GLU A 26 4.95 -7.49 16.37
CA GLU A 26 5.77 -8.35 17.23
C GLU A 26 6.05 -9.67 16.48
N HIS A 27 7.28 -10.15 16.56
CA HIS A 27 7.62 -11.48 16.07
C HIS A 27 8.54 -12.21 17.06
N ALA A 28 8.45 -13.54 17.06
CA ALA A 28 9.31 -14.40 17.85
C ALA A 28 9.66 -15.67 17.07
N THR A 29 10.93 -16.06 17.11
CA THR A 29 11.36 -17.39 16.65
C THR A 29 10.95 -18.41 17.70
N ILE A 30 10.12 -19.39 17.32
CA ILE A 30 9.63 -20.44 18.22
C ILE A 30 10.30 -21.80 17.97
N MET A 31 10.90 -21.97 16.79
CA MET A 31 11.85 -23.04 16.49
C MET A 31 12.95 -22.47 15.60
N ASP A 32 14.19 -22.94 15.77
CA ASP A 32 15.33 -22.45 14.99
C ASP A 32 16.09 -23.58 14.28
N TYR A 33 17.07 -23.20 13.46
CA TYR A 33 17.75 -24.09 12.51
C TYR A 33 18.44 -25.30 13.16
N ASP A 34 18.85 -25.21 14.42
CA ASP A 34 19.38 -26.33 15.21
C ASP A 34 18.37 -27.46 15.39
N GLN A 35 17.08 -27.15 15.25
CA GLN A 35 15.96 -28.08 15.29
C GLN A 35 15.52 -28.53 13.88
N GLY A 36 16.28 -28.16 12.84
CA GLY A 36 16.04 -28.52 11.43
C GLY A 36 15.07 -27.62 10.68
N VAL A 37 14.44 -26.64 11.34
CA VAL A 37 13.50 -25.70 10.71
C VAL A 37 13.40 -24.41 11.53
N ARG A 38 13.35 -23.26 10.86
CA ARG A 38 13.02 -21.99 11.51
C ARG A 38 11.52 -21.71 11.39
N VAL A 39 10.85 -21.53 12.54
CA VAL A 39 9.43 -21.20 12.62
C VAL A 39 9.28 -19.90 13.40
N MET A 40 8.52 -18.96 12.84
CA MET A 40 8.27 -17.65 13.43
C MET A 40 6.78 -17.50 13.78
N LYS A 41 6.52 -16.91 14.94
CA LYS A 41 5.20 -16.42 15.34
C LYS A 41 5.15 -14.92 15.10
N TYR A 42 4.08 -14.45 14.45
CA TYR A 42 3.82 -13.04 14.22
C TYR A 42 2.57 -12.61 14.98
N LYS A 43 2.57 -11.37 15.46
CA LYS A 43 1.41 -10.68 16.03
C LYS A 43 1.39 -9.26 15.49
N LEU A 44 0.28 -8.92 14.84
CA LEU A 44 0.07 -7.62 14.21
C LEU A 44 -1.40 -7.24 14.22
N SER A 45 -1.69 -5.94 14.24
CA SER A 45 -3.01 -5.41 13.89
C SER A 45 -3.22 -5.48 12.37
N GLY A 46 -4.45 -5.69 11.91
CA GLY A 46 -4.76 -5.75 10.47
C GLY A 46 -4.37 -4.49 9.67
N ALA A 47 -4.35 -3.32 10.32
CA ALA A 47 -3.96 -2.04 9.73
C ALA A 47 -2.47 -1.68 9.96
N CYS A 48 -1.60 -2.67 10.16
CA CYS A 48 -0.17 -2.45 10.36
C CYS A 48 0.55 -2.28 9.02
N GLY A 49 1.25 -1.15 8.82
CA GLY A 49 2.02 -0.88 7.60
C GLY A 49 1.17 -0.69 6.35
N THR A 50 1.69 -1.10 5.18
CA THR A 50 0.92 -1.16 3.93
C THR A 50 -0.15 -2.24 4.06
N HIS A 51 -1.43 -1.87 4.03
CA HIS A 51 -2.57 -2.77 4.28
C HIS A 51 -3.75 -2.49 3.34
N MET A 52 -4.81 -3.28 3.50
CA MET A 52 -6.06 -3.18 2.75
C MET A 52 -7.23 -3.16 3.74
N ASP A 53 -8.17 -2.24 3.54
CA ASP A 53 -9.42 -2.19 4.30
C ASP A 53 -10.56 -2.82 3.51
N ALA A 54 -11.24 -3.78 4.13
CA ALA A 54 -12.47 -4.34 3.58
C ALA A 54 -13.70 -3.51 4.01
N PRO A 55 -14.84 -3.60 3.29
CA PRO A 55 -16.08 -2.94 3.68
C PRO A 55 -16.51 -3.19 5.13
N SER A 56 -16.26 -4.40 5.66
CA SER A 56 -16.54 -4.76 7.06
C SER A 56 -15.81 -3.90 8.09
N HIS A 57 -14.77 -3.15 7.69
CA HIS A 57 -14.05 -2.23 8.57
C HIS A 57 -14.96 -1.12 9.14
N PHE A 58 -15.93 -0.65 8.35
CA PHE A 58 -16.89 0.39 8.77
C PHE A 58 -18.35 -0.03 8.66
N ILE A 59 -18.68 -1.01 7.82
CA ILE A 59 -20.06 -1.42 7.54
C ILE A 59 -20.31 -2.75 8.25
N LYS A 60 -21.18 -2.74 9.27
CA LYS A 60 -21.58 -3.97 9.97
C LYS A 60 -22.21 -4.96 8.99
N GLY A 61 -21.66 -6.17 8.91
CA GLY A 61 -22.09 -7.19 7.94
C GLY A 61 -21.58 -6.95 6.51
N GLY A 62 -20.70 -5.96 6.30
CA GLY A 62 -20.01 -5.77 5.04
C GLY A 62 -19.06 -6.94 4.71
N CYS A 63 -18.67 -7.04 3.45
CA CYS A 63 -17.70 -8.03 2.97
C CYS A 63 -16.38 -7.91 3.74
N ASP A 64 -15.81 -9.04 4.19
CA ASP A 64 -14.47 -9.09 4.78
C ASP A 64 -13.40 -9.41 3.73
N ILE A 65 -12.12 -9.27 4.11
CA ILE A 65 -10.97 -9.49 3.22
C ILE A 65 -10.99 -10.88 2.57
N ALA A 66 -11.41 -11.91 3.29
CA ALA A 66 -11.40 -13.29 2.80
C ALA A 66 -12.47 -13.55 1.73
N HIS A 67 -13.49 -12.69 1.65
CA HIS A 67 -14.61 -12.82 0.71
C HIS A 67 -14.55 -11.81 -0.45
N ILE A 68 -13.51 -10.99 -0.56
CA ILE A 68 -13.33 -10.10 -1.72
C ILE A 68 -12.99 -10.95 -2.96
N PRO A 69 -13.75 -10.83 -4.08
CA PRO A 69 -13.45 -11.55 -5.32
C PRO A 69 -12.09 -11.16 -5.91
N LEU A 70 -11.36 -12.12 -6.46
CA LEU A 70 -10.01 -11.90 -7.02
C LEU A 70 -10.00 -10.88 -8.17
N GLU A 71 -11.09 -10.81 -8.94
CA GLU A 71 -11.26 -9.86 -10.04
C GLU A 71 -11.26 -8.40 -9.57
N GLN A 72 -11.53 -8.16 -8.28
CA GLN A 72 -11.48 -6.83 -7.67
C GLN A 72 -10.09 -6.48 -7.11
N LEU A 73 -9.17 -7.45 -7.04
CA LEU A 73 -7.82 -7.25 -6.49
C LEU A 73 -6.79 -6.88 -7.58
N VAL A 74 -7.15 -7.00 -8.86
CA VAL A 74 -6.29 -6.64 -10.00
C VAL A 74 -7.03 -5.66 -10.89
N VAL A 75 -6.81 -4.37 -10.66
CA VAL A 75 -7.54 -3.29 -11.32
C VAL A 75 -6.58 -2.24 -11.91
N PRO A 76 -7.01 -1.47 -12.93
CA PRO A 76 -6.27 -0.28 -13.36
C PRO A 76 -6.11 0.72 -12.20
N LEU A 77 -4.94 1.33 -12.11
CA LEU A 77 -4.63 2.35 -11.10
C LEU A 77 -4.37 3.70 -11.79
N HIS A 78 -4.91 4.77 -11.21
CA HIS A 78 -4.56 6.14 -11.57
C HIS A 78 -3.72 6.77 -10.45
N VAL A 79 -2.70 7.55 -10.83
CA VAL A 79 -1.83 8.26 -9.89
C VAL A 79 -2.05 9.77 -10.07
N ILE A 80 -2.53 10.43 -9.01
CA ILE A 80 -2.69 11.88 -8.97
C ILE A 80 -1.50 12.46 -8.19
N ASP A 81 -0.66 13.26 -8.85
CA ASP A 81 0.52 13.86 -8.22
C ASP A 81 0.17 15.19 -7.53
N LEU A 82 0.02 15.15 -6.21
CA LEU A 82 -0.25 16.33 -5.37
C LEU A 82 0.97 16.85 -4.62
N ARG A 83 2.17 16.32 -4.88
CA ARG A 83 3.41 16.77 -4.21
C ARG A 83 3.62 18.29 -4.27
N PRO A 84 3.30 19.01 -5.37
CA PRO A 84 3.46 20.48 -5.41
C PRO A 84 2.51 21.27 -4.49
N LYS A 85 1.42 20.64 -4.01
CA LYS A 85 0.39 21.28 -3.17
C LYS A 85 0.40 20.79 -1.73
N ILE A 86 1.34 19.93 -1.35
CA ILE A 86 1.28 19.22 -0.07
C ILE A 86 1.46 20.18 1.13
N HIS A 87 0.52 20.13 2.07
CA HIS A 87 0.59 20.77 3.38
C HIS A 87 -0.33 20.01 4.36
N PRO A 88 -0.17 20.17 5.70
CA PRO A 88 -0.88 19.34 6.69
C PRO A 88 -2.42 19.37 6.64
N ASN A 89 -2.97 20.44 6.07
CA ASN A 89 -4.42 20.66 5.97
C ASN A 89 -4.93 20.58 4.52
N LEU A 90 -4.19 19.89 3.65
CA LEU A 90 -4.60 19.73 2.26
C LEU A 90 -5.88 18.89 2.19
N PHE A 91 -6.94 19.46 1.62
CA PHE A 91 -8.16 18.75 1.27
C PHE A 91 -8.22 18.57 -0.25
N ILE A 92 -8.30 17.31 -0.71
CA ILE A 92 -8.45 17.00 -2.12
C ILE A 92 -9.82 17.50 -2.60
N GLN A 93 -9.82 18.32 -3.64
CA GLN A 93 -11.05 18.84 -4.25
C GLN A 93 -11.36 18.12 -5.56
N PRO A 94 -12.62 18.14 -6.04
CA PRO A 94 -12.97 17.56 -7.35
C PRO A 94 -12.12 18.08 -8.51
N HIS A 95 -11.65 19.34 -8.46
CA HIS A 95 -10.77 19.89 -9.51
C HIS A 95 -9.37 19.27 -9.52
N ASP A 96 -8.89 18.70 -8.41
CA ASP A 96 -7.61 17.99 -8.34
C ASP A 96 -7.69 16.61 -9.02
N ILE A 97 -8.91 16.07 -9.16
CA ILE A 97 -9.20 14.80 -9.84
C ILE A 97 -9.41 15.02 -11.36
N LYS A 98 -9.86 16.22 -11.77
CA LYS A 98 -10.23 16.58 -13.15
C LYS A 98 -9.08 16.74 -14.16
N ILE A 99 -7.98 15.99 -14.03
CA ILE A 99 -6.84 16.04 -14.97
C ILE A 99 -6.54 14.66 -15.56
N TYR A 100 -7.53 13.80 -15.85
CA TYR A 100 -7.24 12.56 -16.58
C TYR A 100 -8.41 12.15 -17.49
N HIS A 101 -8.57 12.85 -18.62
CA HIS A 101 -9.15 12.18 -19.79
C HIS A 101 -8.08 11.27 -20.38
N TYR A 102 -8.41 9.99 -20.47
CA TYR A 102 -7.63 8.95 -21.13
C TYR A 102 -7.09 9.43 -22.49
N SER A 103 -5.77 9.46 -22.64
CA SER A 103 -5.11 9.59 -23.94
C SER A 103 -4.14 8.42 -24.05
N ALA A 104 -4.47 7.46 -24.92
CA ALA A 104 -3.57 6.40 -25.35
C ALA A 104 -2.33 6.94 -26.09
N GLU A 105 -2.16 8.27 -26.19
CA GLU A 105 -1.15 8.94 -27.02
C GLU A 105 -0.09 9.69 -26.20
N ASN A 106 -0.13 9.66 -24.86
CA ASN A 106 0.84 10.43 -24.06
C ASN A 106 1.76 9.56 -23.17
N PRO A 107 2.83 8.97 -23.74
CA PRO A 107 3.82 8.20 -22.99
C PRO A 107 4.72 9.08 -22.09
N ALA A 108 4.60 10.41 -22.12
CA ALA A 108 5.49 11.31 -21.38
C ALA A 108 5.29 11.27 -19.84
N ILE A 109 4.13 10.80 -19.37
CA ILE A 109 3.89 10.59 -17.92
C ILE A 109 4.50 9.25 -17.45
N TYR A 110 4.73 8.32 -18.39
CA TYR A 110 5.37 7.03 -18.13
C TYR A 110 6.83 7.04 -18.60
N GLY A 111 7.71 7.57 -17.76
CA GLY A 111 9.12 7.17 -17.75
C GLY A 111 9.99 7.70 -18.89
N ARG A 112 10.30 8.99 -18.88
CA ARG A 112 11.64 9.49 -19.27
C ARG A 112 12.11 10.61 -18.34
N ASP A 113 12.11 10.34 -17.04
CA ASP A 113 13.09 10.99 -16.17
C ASP A 113 13.73 9.93 -15.28
N LYS A 114 14.86 9.40 -15.76
CA LYS A 114 15.68 8.43 -15.02
C LYS A 114 16.38 9.05 -13.80
N ARG A 115 16.12 10.32 -13.45
CA ARG A 115 16.81 11.02 -12.35
C ARG A 115 15.93 11.38 -11.15
N ARG A 116 14.66 10.93 -11.07
CA ARG A 116 13.74 11.43 -10.02
C ARG A 116 13.20 10.42 -9.01
N TRP A 117 13.72 9.19 -9.02
CA TRP A 117 13.40 8.18 -7.99
C TRP A 117 14.70 7.62 -7.40
N GLN A 118 15.53 8.49 -6.82
CA GLN A 118 16.45 8.09 -5.77
C GLN A 118 15.80 8.52 -4.46
N ILE A 119 15.22 7.55 -3.77
CA ILE A 119 14.82 7.69 -2.37
C ILE A 119 16.10 7.32 -1.60
N SER A 120 16.62 8.29 -0.85
CA SER A 120 17.71 8.12 0.12
C SER A 120 17.34 7.10 1.18
#